data_AF-A0A1M6P7V4-F1
#
_entry.id   AF-A0A1M6P7V4-F1
#
_cell.length_a   1.000
_cell.length_b   1.000
_cell.length_c   1.000
_cell.angle_alpha   90.00
_cell.angle_beta   90.00
_cell.angle_gamma   90.00
#
_symmetry.space_group_name_H-M   'P 1'
#
loop_
_entity.id
_entity.type
_entity.pdbx_description
1 polymer ?
#
loop_
_entity_poly.entity_id
_entity_poly.type
_entity_poly.pdbx_seq_one_letter_code
_entity_poly.pdbx_strand_id
1 'polypeptide(L)'
;MACSRLGGQVLTGWHDYNDELEQLKLPALTLGQYLGSGHFPEATFESWESEFLQMGLYVGLTIWLRQKGSPESKPVDASHDETGK
;
A
#
# COMPACT_ATOMS: atom_id res chain seq x y z
N MET A 1 11.97 -7.47 4.28
CA MET A 1 12.07 -7.05 2.86
C MET A 1 11.59 -5.62 2.63
N ALA A 2 10.66 -5.05 3.42
CA ALA A 2 10.21 -3.65 3.28
C ALA A 2 11.33 -2.59 3.45
N CYS A 3 12.28 -2.80 4.38
CA CYS A 3 13.37 -1.86 4.62
C CYS A 3 14.33 -1.71 3.42
N SER A 4 14.45 -2.74 2.58
CA SER A 4 15.29 -2.75 1.38
C SER A 4 14.73 -1.83 0.29
N ARG A 5 13.40 -1.81 0.13
CA ARG A 5 12.69 -0.95 -0.84
C ARG A 5 12.82 0.51 -0.48
N LEU A 6 12.57 0.85 0.79
CA LEU A 6 12.65 2.23 1.27
C LEU A 6 14.07 2.78 1.18
N GLY A 7 15.09 1.98 1.52
CA GLY A 7 16.49 2.39 1.37
C GLY A 7 16.87 2.70 -0.08
N GLY A 8 16.43 1.86 -1.03
CA GLY A 8 16.63 2.11 -2.46
C GLY A 8 15.91 3.37 -2.93
N GLN A 9 14.62 3.52 -2.58
CA GLN A 9 13.78 4.66 -2.95
C GLN A 9 14.31 6.00 -2.41
N VAL A 10 14.87 6.00 -1.19
CA VAL A 10 15.51 7.20 -0.62
C VAL A 10 16.72 7.60 -1.45
N LEU A 11 17.59 6.65 -1.82
CA LEU A 11 18.82 6.94 -2.55
C LEU A 11 18.55 7.36 -3.99
N THR A 12 17.68 6.64 -4.70
CA THR A 12 17.34 6.96 -6.09
C THR A 12 16.55 8.26 -6.17
N GLY A 13 15.54 8.44 -5.32
CA GLY A 13 14.75 9.67 -5.33
C GLY A 13 15.54 10.90 -4.89
N TRP A 14 16.52 10.75 -3.99
CA TRP A 14 17.43 11.84 -3.63
C TRP A 14 18.33 12.24 -4.80
N HIS A 15 18.84 11.27 -5.56
CA HIS A 15 19.66 11.54 -6.73
C HIS A 15 18.84 12.24 -7.83
N ASP A 16 17.68 11.68 -8.19
CA ASP A 16 16.79 12.24 -9.22
C ASP A 16 16.35 13.67 -8.87
N TYR A 17 15.99 13.92 -7.61
CA TYR A 17 15.56 15.25 -7.17
C TYR A 17 16.71 16.27 -7.17
N ASN A 18 17.93 15.84 -6.86
CA ASN A 18 19.10 16.71 -6.96
C ASN A 18 19.47 17.02 -8.41
N ASP A 19 19.31 16.05 -9.33
CA ASP A 19 19.54 16.26 -10.76
C ASP A 19 18.54 17.29 -11.34
N GLU A 20 17.28 17.27 -10.88
CA GLU A 20 16.29 18.32 -11.22
C GLU A 20 16.68 19.70 -10.67
N LEU A 21 17.13 19.76 -9.41
CA LEU A 21 17.60 21.01 -8.80
C LEU A 21 18.81 21.58 -9.55
N GLU A 22 19.73 20.73 -10.01
CA GLU A 22 20.88 21.14 -10.82
C GLU A 22 20.43 21.75 -12.16
N GLN A 23 19.46 21.13 -12.84
CA GLN A 23 18.88 21.68 -14.07
C GLN A 23 18.20 23.04 -13.84
N LEU A 24 17.59 23.23 -12.68
CA LEU A 24 16.98 24.49 -12.25
C LEU A 24 18.00 25.51 -11.68
N LYS A 25 19.29 25.18 -11.64
CA LYS A 25 20.38 25.96 -11.01
C LYS A 25 20.14 26.28 -9.53
N LEU A 26 19.41 25.40 -8.85
CA LEU A 26 19.15 25.47 -7.42
C LEU A 26 20.22 24.67 -6.64
N PRO A 27 20.46 25.00 -5.37
CA PRO A 27 21.40 24.25 -4.54
C PRO A 27 20.88 22.83 -4.28
N ALA A 28 21.76 21.84 -4.41
CA ALA A 28 21.47 20.45 -4.09
C ALA A 28 21.08 20.28 -2.61
N LEU A 29 20.11 19.40 -2.34
CA LEU A 29 19.72 19.07 -1.00
C LEU A 29 20.59 17.94 -0.44
N THR A 30 20.86 18.02 0.87
CA THR A 30 21.42 16.89 1.62
C THR A 30 20.37 15.80 1.85
N LEU A 31 20.77 14.56 2.10
CA LEU A 31 19.84 13.45 2.39
C LEU A 31 18.84 13.77 3.51
N GLY A 32 19.30 14.45 4.57
CA GLY A 32 18.41 14.87 5.67
C GLY A 32 17.37 15.91 5.24
N GLN A 33 17.75 16.84 4.37
CA GLN A 33 16.82 17.83 3.81
C GLN A 33 15.85 17.21 2.81
N TYR A 34 16.30 16.22 2.03
CA TYR A 34 15.45 15.47 1.11
C TYR A 34 14.38 14.63 1.85
N LEU A 35 14.74 13.99 2.96
CA LEU A 35 13.77 13.25 3.79
C LEU A 35 12.69 14.16 4.40
N GLY A 36 13.01 15.43 4.63
CA GLY A 36 12.05 16.46 5.06
C GLY A 36 11.38 17.21 3.92
N SER A 37 11.75 16.94 2.66
CA SER A 37 11.12 17.53 1.48
C SER A 37 9.78 16.85 1.18
N GLY A 38 8.90 17.51 0.42
CA GLY A 38 7.62 16.92 0.01
C GLY A 38 7.76 15.70 -0.92
N HIS A 39 8.89 15.58 -1.63
CA HIS A 39 9.10 14.56 -2.65
C HIS A 39 9.18 13.13 -2.08
N PHE A 40 9.86 12.97 -0.95
CA PHE A 40 10.01 11.66 -0.30
C PHE A 40 8.68 11.05 0.22
N PRO A 41 7.89 11.78 1.05
CA PRO A 41 6.60 11.26 1.52
C PRO A 41 5.62 11.07 0.37
N GLU A 42 5.64 11.88 -0.68
CA GLU A 42 4.78 11.72 -1.87
C GLU A 42 5.05 10.38 -2.58
N ALA A 43 6.31 10.12 -2.97
CA ALA A 43 6.71 8.84 -3.58
C ALA A 43 6.43 7.62 -2.67
N THR A 44 6.56 7.80 -1.36
CA THR A 44 6.23 6.76 -0.37
C THR A 44 4.72 6.53 -0.30
N PHE A 45 3.93 7.60 -0.34
CA PHE A 45 2.48 7.53 -0.27
C PHE A 45 1.87 6.91 -1.52
N GLU A 46 2.42 7.18 -2.71
CA GLU A 46 1.99 6.50 -3.95
C GLU A 46 2.25 4.99 -3.90
N SER A 47 3.44 4.59 -3.43
CA SER A 47 3.77 3.17 -3.23
C SER A 47 2.85 2.51 -2.21
N TRP A 48 2.56 3.21 -1.11
CA TRP A 48 1.69 2.74 -0.05
C TRP A 48 0.22 2.66 -0.51
N GLU A 49 -0.27 3.66 -1.24
CA GLU A 49 -1.62 3.71 -1.78
C GLU A 49 -1.86 2.53 -2.73
N SER A 50 -0.90 2.26 -3.61
CA SER A 50 -0.98 1.10 -4.51
C SER A 50 -1.03 -0.23 -3.74
N GLU A 51 -0.25 -0.37 -2.67
CA GLU A 51 -0.28 -1.59 -1.83
C GLU A 51 -1.61 -1.73 -1.07
N PHE A 52 -2.15 -0.61 -0.56
CA PHE A 52 -3.46 -0.58 0.09
C PHE A 52 -4.58 -0.95 -0.88
N LEU A 53 -4.59 -0.34 -2.07
CA LEU A 53 -5.62 -0.56 -3.08
C LEU A 53 -5.55 -1.99 -3.63
N GLN A 54 -4.34 -2.54 -3.82
CA GLN A 54 -4.15 -3.93 -4.21
C GLN A 54 -4.70 -4.91 -3.17
N MET A 55 -4.40 -4.70 -1.88
CA MET A 55 -4.92 -5.56 -0.81
C MET A 55 -6.44 -5.43 -0.68
N GLY A 56 -6.97 -4.21 -0.75
CA GLY A 56 -8.40 -3.95 -0.75
C GLY A 56 -9.13 -4.63 -1.90
N LEU A 57 -8.57 -4.56 -3.11
CA LEU A 57 -9.08 -5.25 -4.29
C LEU A 57 -9.01 -6.77 -4.12
N TYR A 58 -7.90 -7.31 -3.62
CA TYR A 58 -7.76 -8.75 -3.36
C TYR A 58 -8.82 -9.25 -2.36
N VAL A 59 -9.00 -8.58 -1.22
CA VAL A 59 -10.01 -8.95 -0.22
C VAL A 59 -11.42 -8.80 -0.80
N GLY A 60 -11.70 -7.68 -1.46
CA GLY A 60 -13.00 -7.40 -2.07
C GLY A 60 -13.38 -8.43 -3.15
N LEU A 61 -12.45 -8.74 -4.05
CA LEU A 61 -12.64 -9.79 -5.07
C LEU A 61 -12.82 -11.17 -4.44
N THR A 62 -12.08 -11.49 -3.38
CA THR A 62 -12.22 -12.77 -2.67
C THR A 62 -13.60 -12.91 -2.03
N ILE A 63 -14.10 -11.85 -1.39
CA ILE A 63 -15.46 -11.81 -0.83
C ILE A 63 -16.50 -11.95 -1.94
N TRP A 64 -16.35 -11.19 -3.03
CA TRP A 64 -17.28 -11.20 -4.15
C TRP A 64 -17.34 -12.56 -4.85
N LEU A 65 -16.20 -13.20 -5.12
CA LEU A 65 -16.12 -14.54 -5.70
C LEU A 65 -16.72 -15.59 -4.77
N ARG A 66 -16.47 -15.50 -3.45
CA ARG A 66 -17.08 -16.39 -2.46
C ARG A 66 -18.61 -16.29 -2.46
N GLN A 67 -19.15 -15.09 -2.61
CA GLN A 67 -20.60 -14.87 -2.68
C GLN A 67 -21.20 -15.33 -4.01
N LYS A 68 -20.52 -15.08 -5.14
CA LYS A 68 -20.99 -15.47 -6.48
C LYS A 68 -20.85 -16.98 -6.77
N GLY A 69 -20.00 -17.68 -6.02
CA GLY A 69 -19.74 -19.12 -6.14
C GLY A 69 -20.51 -20.05 -5.19
N SER A 70 -21.49 -19.55 -4.40
CA SER A 70 -22.21 -20.38 -3.43
C SER A 70 -23.72 -20.51 -3.73
N PRO A 71 -24.15 -21.55 -4.46
CA PRO A 71 -25.54 -22.05 -4.44
C PRO A 71 -25.91 -22.78 -3.14
N GLU A 72 -24.94 -23.01 -2.24
CA GLU A 72 -25.10 -23.74 -0.96
C GLU A 72 -24.89 -22.82 0.25
N SER A 73 -25.39 -21.58 0.19
CA SER A 73 -25.56 -20.79 1.41
C SER A 73 -26.59 -21.48 2.30
N LYS A 74 -26.11 -22.40 3.14
CA LYS A 74 -26.88 -22.90 4.28
C LYS A 74 -27.33 -21.67 5.07
N PRO A 75 -28.64 -21.46 5.26
CA PRO A 75 -29.12 -20.31 6.02
C PRO A 75 -28.48 -20.36 7.41
N VAL A 76 -27.97 -19.22 7.87
CA VAL A 76 -27.47 -19.03 9.23
C VAL A 76 -28.65 -18.91 10.22
N ASP A 77 -29.59 -19.84 10.11
CA ASP A 77 -30.76 -19.98 10.98
C ASP A 77 -31.07 -21.48 11.11
N ALA A 78 -30.18 -22.18 11.81
CA ALA A 78 -30.57 -23.39 12.50
C ALA A 78 -30.75 -22.99 13.95
N SER A 79 -32.00 -22.92 14.40
CA SER A 79 -32.36 -22.61 15.78
C SER A 79 -31.55 -23.47 16.75
N HIS A 80 -31.06 -22.83 17.80
CA HIS A 80 -30.26 -23.44 18.85
C HIS A 80 -31.18 -24.17 19.85
N ASP A 81 -31.96 -25.13 19.35
CA ASP A 81 -32.80 -25.99 20.17
C ASP A 81 -32.48 -27.46 19.89
N GLU A 82 -32.32 -28.19 21.00
CA GLU A 82 -32.12 -29.64 21.11
C GLU A 82 -30.69 -30.12 20.79
N THR A 83 -29.81 -30.34 21.77
CA THR A 83 -30.02 -31.39 22.77
C THR A 83 -29.06 -31.19 23.95
N GLY A 84 -29.59 -30.74 25.08
CA GLY A 84 -29.05 -31.12 26.39
C GLY A 84 -29.57 -32.52 26.72
N LYS A 85 -28.68 -33.42 27.11
CA LYS A 85 -29.06 -34.57 27.95
C LYS A 85 -28.92 -34.18 29.40
#